data_AF-A0A266LKS8-F1
#
_entry.id   AF-A0A266LKS8-F1
#
_cell.length_a   1.000
_cell.length_b   1.000
_cell.length_c   1.000
_cell.angle_alpha   90.00
_cell.angle_beta   90.00
_cell.angle_gamma   90.00
#
_symmetry.space_group_name_H-M   'P 1'
#
loop_
_entity.id
_entity.type
_entity.pdbx_description
1 polymer ?
#
loop_
_entity_poly.entity_id
_entity_poly.type
_entity_poly.pdbx_seq_one_letter_code
_entity_poly.pdbx_strand_id
1 'polypeptide(L)'
;ANLLNGANITTIIRDGGYRLWGNRTLSSDAKWAFVTRVRTTDMVMEAIQTGMKWAVDRGITKTYVKDVTETINAFMRDLKAQGAVINFEVYPDLEKTTATQIEQGKVYWTIRFTDVPPAENPIFQVEVTNQWLTEVLEA
;
A
#
# COMPACT_ATOMS: atom_id res chain seq x y z
N ALA A 1 -2.74 0.84 27.43
CA ALA A 1 -2.63 0.65 25.97
C ALA A 1 -1.82 1.77 25.30
N ASN A 2 -2.11 3.05 25.59
CA ASN A 2 -1.46 4.19 24.92
C ASN A 2 0.06 4.26 25.13
N LEU A 3 0.57 3.98 26.33
CA LEU A 3 2.02 3.95 26.59
C LEU A 3 2.77 2.98 25.64
N LEU A 4 2.27 1.75 25.55
CA LEU A 4 2.88 0.71 24.71
C LEU A 4 2.71 1.00 23.22
N ASN A 5 1.54 1.51 22.80
CA ASN A 5 1.34 1.93 21.41
C ASN A 5 2.22 3.12 21.03
N GLY A 6 2.45 4.06 21.95
CA GLY A 6 3.41 5.15 21.75
C GLY A 6 4.85 4.66 21.61
N ALA A 7 5.15 3.45 22.12
CA ALA A 7 6.41 2.75 21.90
C ALA A 7 6.35 1.75 20.72
N ASN A 8 5.34 1.87 19.83
CA ASN A 8 5.10 1.01 18.67
C ASN A 8 4.85 -0.48 19.00
N ILE A 9 4.38 -0.78 20.22
CA ILE A 9 4.03 -2.13 20.67
C ILE A 9 2.52 -2.30 20.60
N THR A 10 2.09 -3.27 19.80
CA THR A 10 0.67 -3.66 19.70
C THR A 10 0.22 -4.35 20.98
N THR A 11 -0.96 -3.98 21.46
CA THR A 11 -1.55 -4.49 22.72
C THR A 11 -2.87 -5.17 22.48
N ILE A 12 -3.38 -5.88 23.49
CA ILE A 12 -4.78 -6.30 23.54
C ILE A 12 -5.51 -5.39 24.53
N ILE A 13 -6.63 -4.81 24.09
CA ILE A 13 -7.54 -4.03 24.96
C ILE A 13 -8.83 -4.80 25.22
N ARG A 14 -9.54 -4.41 26.28
CA ARG A 14 -10.88 -4.89 26.60
C ARG A 14 -11.87 -3.73 26.49
N ASP A 15 -12.50 -3.62 25.33
CA ASP A 15 -13.54 -2.63 25.05
C ASP A 15 -14.58 -3.26 24.10
N GLY A 16 -15.79 -3.49 24.61
CA GLY A 16 -16.79 -4.31 23.93
C GLY A 16 -16.29 -5.72 23.56
N GLY A 17 -15.34 -6.27 24.30
CA GLY A 17 -14.63 -7.55 24.01
C GLY A 17 -13.11 -7.39 23.97
N TYR A 18 -12.38 -8.49 23.73
CA TYR A 18 -10.94 -8.45 23.53
C TYR A 18 -10.61 -8.06 22.08
N ARG A 19 -9.79 -7.02 21.90
CA ARG A 19 -9.41 -6.50 20.58
C ARG A 19 -7.92 -6.25 20.50
N LEU A 20 -7.33 -6.52 19.33
CA LEU A 20 -5.96 -6.08 19.01
C LEU A 20 -5.96 -4.56 18.81
N TRP A 21 -4.99 -3.88 19.42
CA TRP A 21 -4.91 -2.42 19.46
C TRP A 21 -3.49 -1.94 19.22
N GLY A 22 -3.30 -1.39 18.03
CA GLY A 22 -2.01 -0.98 17.47
C GLY A 22 -1.82 -1.55 16.08
N ASN A 23 -1.32 -0.71 15.17
CA ASN A 23 -1.02 -1.08 13.79
C ASN A 23 0.35 -0.52 13.32
N ARG A 24 1.18 -0.09 14.27
CA ARG A 24 2.54 0.38 14.01
C ARG A 24 3.55 -0.75 14.00
N THR A 25 4.59 -0.60 13.21
CA THR A 25 5.77 -1.47 13.17
C THR A 25 6.86 -0.89 14.08
N LEU A 26 7.89 -1.69 14.37
CA LEU A 26 9.11 -1.21 15.05
C LEU A 26 10.10 -0.52 14.09
N SER A 27 9.69 -0.15 12.87
CA SER A 27 10.56 0.54 11.92
C SER A 27 11.01 1.90 12.47
N SER A 28 12.30 2.20 12.35
CA SER A 28 12.84 3.54 12.60
C SER A 28 12.54 4.53 11.46
N ASP A 29 12.25 4.03 10.25
CA ASP A 29 11.83 4.83 9.12
C ASP A 29 10.30 5.04 9.16
N ALA A 30 9.89 6.30 9.27
CA ALA A 30 8.49 6.73 9.28
C ALA A 30 7.74 6.32 8.01
N LYS A 31 8.44 6.13 6.88
CA LYS A 31 7.85 5.60 5.66
C LYS A 31 7.24 4.22 5.90
N TRP A 32 7.81 3.38 6.77
CA TRP A 32 7.36 2.01 7.05
C TRP A 32 6.64 1.87 8.40
N ALA A 33 6.14 2.98 8.95
CA ALA A 33 5.55 3.00 10.29
C ALA A 33 4.33 2.08 10.45
N PHE A 34 3.55 1.82 9.39
CA PHE A 34 2.32 1.03 9.48
C PHE A 34 2.48 -0.39 8.94
N VAL A 35 1.87 -1.35 9.64
CA VAL A 35 1.83 -2.76 9.21
C VAL A 35 1.09 -2.92 7.88
N THR A 36 0.08 -2.08 7.60
CA THR A 36 -0.66 -2.11 6.34
C THR A 36 0.27 -1.84 5.16
N ARG A 37 1.13 -0.84 5.27
CA ARG A 37 2.10 -0.52 4.23
C ARG A 37 3.07 -1.65 3.96
N VAL A 38 3.67 -2.19 5.03
CA VAL A 38 4.63 -3.30 4.92
C VAL A 38 3.96 -4.51 4.28
N ARG A 39 2.78 -4.90 4.76
CA ARG A 39 2.06 -6.09 4.26
C ARG A 39 1.57 -5.92 2.84
N THR A 40 1.00 -4.77 2.47
CA THR A 40 0.57 -4.51 1.10
C THR A 40 1.76 -4.56 0.15
N THR A 41 2.89 -3.97 0.53
CA THR A 41 4.10 -3.99 -0.31
C THR A 41 4.64 -5.41 -0.47
N ASP A 42 4.76 -6.15 0.63
CA ASP A 42 5.24 -7.54 0.63
C ASP A 42 4.39 -8.44 -0.25
N MET A 43 3.07 -8.40 -0.07
CA MET A 43 2.13 -9.21 -0.86
C MET A 43 2.13 -8.84 -2.35
N VAL A 44 2.23 -7.55 -2.69
CA VAL A 44 2.34 -7.11 -4.10
C VAL A 44 3.62 -7.65 -4.73
N MET A 45 4.75 -7.58 -4.03
CA MET A 45 6.03 -8.09 -4.53
C MET A 45 5.97 -9.61 -4.74
N GLU A 46 5.46 -10.36 -3.76
CA GLU A 46 5.33 -11.82 -3.84
C GLU A 46 4.40 -12.25 -4.99
N ALA A 47 3.25 -11.57 -5.13
CA ALA A 47 2.29 -11.85 -6.18
C ALA A 47 2.87 -11.61 -7.59
N ILE A 48 3.64 -10.53 -7.76
CA ILE A 48 4.30 -10.22 -9.03
C ILE A 48 5.40 -11.25 -9.32
N GLN A 49 6.26 -11.58 -8.35
CA GLN A 49 7.31 -12.59 -8.55
C GLN A 49 6.73 -13.95 -8.93
N THR A 50 5.66 -14.36 -8.25
CA THR A 50 4.98 -15.63 -8.54
C THR A 50 4.26 -15.61 -9.89
N GLY A 51 3.57 -14.51 -10.20
CA GLY A 51 2.85 -14.33 -11.45
C GLY A 51 3.75 -14.19 -12.67
N MET A 52 4.97 -13.69 -12.51
CA MET A 52 5.93 -13.48 -13.60
C MET A 52 6.86 -14.67 -13.86
N LYS A 53 6.63 -15.83 -13.24
CA LYS A 53 7.43 -17.05 -13.49
C LYS A 53 7.48 -17.44 -14.98
N TRP A 54 6.42 -17.19 -15.74
CA TRP A 54 6.38 -17.48 -17.18
C TRP A 54 7.34 -16.61 -18.01
N ALA A 55 7.71 -15.43 -17.50
CA ALA A 55 8.60 -14.49 -18.17
C ALA A 55 10.08 -14.88 -17.99
N VAL A 56 10.39 -15.72 -17.00
CA VAL A 56 11.74 -16.27 -16.80
C VAL A 56 12.04 -17.28 -17.91
N ASP A 57 13.29 -17.30 -18.37
CA ASP A 57 13.81 -18.14 -19.46
C ASP A 57 13.14 -17.96 -20.83
N ARG A 58 12.24 -16.98 -20.98
CA ARG A 58 11.75 -16.55 -22.30
C ARG A 58 12.77 -15.66 -23.00
N GLY A 59 12.90 -15.83 -24.31
CA GLY A 59 13.72 -14.94 -25.13
C GLY A 59 13.20 -13.50 -25.09
N ILE A 60 14.12 -12.53 -24.98
CA ILE A 60 13.80 -11.09 -25.00
C ILE A 60 13.49 -10.68 -26.44
N THR A 61 12.25 -10.90 -26.88
CA THR A 61 11.75 -10.52 -28.20
C THR A 61 11.26 -9.07 -28.22
N LYS A 62 10.90 -8.56 -29.41
CA LYS A 62 10.36 -7.20 -29.58
C LYS A 62 9.10 -6.93 -28.72
N THR A 63 8.31 -7.95 -28.40
CA THR A 63 7.09 -7.80 -27.60
C THR A 63 7.29 -8.12 -26.12
N TYR A 64 8.37 -8.84 -25.75
CA TYR A 64 8.60 -9.33 -24.39
C TYR A 64 8.41 -8.25 -23.32
N VAL A 65 9.03 -7.07 -23.49
CA VAL A 65 8.94 -5.97 -22.52
C VAL A 65 7.51 -5.47 -22.38
N LYS A 66 6.79 -5.37 -23.50
CA LYS A 66 5.39 -4.93 -23.54
C LYS A 66 4.48 -5.97 -22.86
N ASP A 67 4.63 -7.25 -23.20
CA ASP A 67 3.79 -8.34 -22.69
C ASP A 67 3.91 -8.47 -21.16
N VAL A 68 5.14 -8.37 -20.63
CA VAL A 68 5.38 -8.35 -19.17
C VAL A 68 4.74 -7.11 -18.53
N THR A 69 4.95 -5.93 -19.13
CA THR A 69 4.40 -4.67 -18.63
C THR A 69 2.86 -4.70 -18.59
N GLU A 70 2.21 -5.21 -19.63
CA GLU A 70 0.75 -5.32 -19.71
C GLU A 70 0.20 -6.33 -18.70
N THR A 71 0.92 -7.43 -18.47
CA THR A 71 0.52 -8.44 -17.47
C THR A 71 0.54 -7.87 -16.06
N ILE A 72 1.62 -7.17 -15.69
CA ILE A 72 1.72 -6.52 -14.38
C ILE A 72 0.68 -5.40 -14.25
N ASN A 73 0.47 -4.61 -15.31
CA ASN A 73 -0.58 -3.58 -15.32
C ASN A 73 -1.98 -4.18 -15.10
N ALA A 74 -2.29 -5.31 -15.72
CA ALA A 74 -3.58 -5.99 -15.52
C ALA A 74 -3.77 -6.39 -14.05
N PHE A 75 -2.77 -7.04 -13.44
CA PHE A 75 -2.80 -7.40 -12.03
C PHE A 75 -2.98 -6.18 -11.11
N MET A 76 -2.24 -5.10 -11.35
CA MET A 76 -2.35 -3.88 -10.53
C MET A 76 -3.70 -3.17 -10.72
N ARG A 77 -4.33 -3.26 -11.91
CA ARG A 77 -5.72 -2.80 -12.11
C ARG A 77 -6.70 -3.56 -11.24
N ASP A 78 -6.54 -4.87 -11.13
CA ASP A 78 -7.41 -5.70 -10.29
C ASP A 78 -7.27 -5.33 -8.81
N LEU A 79 -6.04 -5.11 -8.33
CA LEU A 79 -5.79 -4.63 -6.96
C LEU A 79 -6.43 -3.25 -6.70
N LYS A 80 -6.36 -2.35 -7.68
CA LYS A 80 -7.02 -1.04 -7.59
C LYS A 80 -8.54 -1.17 -7.52
N ALA A 81 -9.13 -2.04 -8.35
CA ALA A 81 -10.56 -2.30 -8.37
C ALA A 81 -11.06 -2.89 -7.04
N GLN A 82 -10.24 -3.68 -6.36
CA GLN A 82 -10.51 -4.22 -5.03
C GLN A 82 -10.30 -3.20 -3.89
N GLY A 83 -9.73 -2.03 -4.18
CA GLY A 83 -9.40 -1.02 -3.17
C GLY A 83 -8.15 -1.36 -2.34
N ALA A 84 -7.30 -2.28 -2.80
CA ALA A 84 -6.05 -2.61 -2.10
C ALA A 84 -4.95 -1.55 -2.31
N VAL A 85 -5.02 -0.81 -3.41
CA VAL A 85 -4.14 0.32 -3.76
C VAL A 85 -4.96 1.49 -4.30
N ILE A 86 -4.48 2.72 -4.10
CA ILE A 86 -5.17 3.93 -4.57
C ILE A 86 -4.93 4.12 -6.07
N ASN A 87 -3.66 4.10 -6.48
CA ASN A 87 -3.25 4.16 -7.87
C ASN A 87 -1.85 3.56 -8.05
N PHE A 88 -1.47 3.32 -9.30
CA PHE A 88 -0.19 2.70 -9.62
C PHE A 88 0.30 3.10 -11.01
N GLU A 89 1.55 2.77 -11.29
CA GLU A 89 2.21 2.94 -12.57
C GLU A 89 3.27 1.86 -12.74
N VAL A 90 3.31 1.26 -13.93
CA VAL A 90 4.27 0.20 -14.28
C VAL A 90 4.92 0.58 -15.60
N TYR A 91 6.24 0.67 -15.62
CA TYR A 91 6.99 1.00 -16.83
C TYR A 91 8.37 0.33 -16.84
N PRO A 92 8.90 -0.02 -18.02
CA PRO A 92 10.29 -0.42 -18.15
C PRO A 92 11.20 0.78 -17.86
N ASP A 93 12.24 0.55 -17.08
CA ASP A 93 13.23 1.58 -16.74
C ASP A 93 14.26 1.65 -17.88
N LEU A 94 14.05 2.61 -18.79
CA LEU A 94 14.87 2.80 -19.99
C LEU A 94 16.26 3.35 -19.68
N GLU A 95 16.45 4.00 -18.53
CA GLU A 95 17.76 4.49 -18.09
C GLU A 95 18.64 3.32 -17.63
N LYS A 96 18.04 2.34 -16.93
CA LYS A 96 18.76 1.14 -16.47
C LYS A 96 18.85 0.04 -17.53
N THR A 97 17.92 -0.02 -18.46
CA THR A 97 17.85 -1.09 -19.47
C THR A 97 18.65 -0.72 -20.72
N THR A 98 19.98 -0.85 -20.64
CA THR A 98 20.89 -0.64 -21.79
C THR A 98 21.06 -1.89 -22.64
N ALA A 99 21.61 -1.75 -23.86
CA ALA A 99 21.89 -2.88 -24.74
C ALA A 99 22.77 -3.96 -24.06
N THR A 100 23.79 -3.55 -23.30
CA THR A 100 24.66 -4.46 -22.54
C THR A 100 23.90 -5.19 -21.42
N GLN A 101 22.88 -4.56 -20.81
CA GLN A 101 22.02 -5.25 -19.84
C GLN A 101 21.14 -6.30 -20.54
N ILE A 102 20.57 -5.96 -21.70
CA ILE A 102 19.75 -6.88 -22.50
C ILE A 102 20.59 -8.08 -22.99
N GLU A 103 21.84 -7.85 -23.41
CA GLU A 103 22.79 -8.93 -23.76
C GLU A 103 23.03 -9.89 -22.58
N GLN A 104 23.00 -9.37 -21.35
CA GLN A 104 23.08 -10.18 -20.13
C GLN A 104 21.72 -10.78 -19.69
N GLY A 105 20.67 -10.65 -20.51
CA GLY A 105 19.33 -11.14 -20.19
C GLY A 105 18.58 -10.30 -19.15
N LYS A 106 19.00 -9.06 -18.89
CA LYS A 106 18.42 -8.19 -17.86
C LYS A 106 17.58 -7.07 -18.47
N VAL A 107 16.37 -6.93 -17.96
CA VAL A 107 15.46 -5.80 -18.22
C VAL A 107 14.94 -5.32 -16.87
N TYR A 108 14.91 -4.01 -16.66
CA TYR A 108 14.44 -3.41 -15.42
C TYR A 108 13.04 -2.86 -15.59
N TRP A 109 12.18 -3.12 -14.61
CA TRP A 109 10.86 -2.49 -14.49
C TRP A 109 10.79 -1.70 -13.19
N THR A 110 10.17 -0.53 -13.26
CA THR A 110 9.79 0.23 -12.09
C THR A 110 8.28 0.13 -11.91
N ILE A 111 7.88 -0.22 -10.68
CA ILE A 111 6.48 -0.40 -10.27
C ILE A 111 6.25 0.56 -9.12
N ARG A 112 5.49 1.63 -9.38
CA ARG A 112 5.11 2.62 -8.38
C ARG A 112 3.66 2.38 -8.00
N PHE A 113 3.35 2.39 -6.71
CA PHE A 113 1.96 2.34 -6.24
C PHE A 113 1.83 3.09 -4.92
N THR A 114 0.60 3.43 -4.58
CA THR A 114 0.24 4.03 -3.29
C THR A 114 -0.68 3.09 -2.53
N ASP A 115 -0.26 2.69 -1.33
CA ASP A 115 -1.03 1.87 -0.41
C ASP A 115 -2.18 2.67 0.21
N VAL A 116 -3.16 1.96 0.80
CA VAL A 116 -4.26 2.60 1.53
C VAL A 116 -3.86 2.81 2.99
N PRO A 117 -3.69 4.07 3.45
CA PRO A 117 -3.30 4.34 4.83
C PRO A 117 -4.46 4.05 5.79
N PRO A 118 -4.19 3.52 7.00
CA PRO A 118 -5.21 3.31 8.00
C PRO A 118 -5.57 4.64 8.69
N ALA A 119 -6.84 4.81 9.04
CA ALA A 119 -7.29 5.91 9.90
C ALA A 119 -6.95 5.61 11.38
N GLU A 120 -5.68 5.72 11.75
CA GLU A 120 -5.18 5.40 13.10
C GLU A 120 -5.81 6.28 14.19
N ASN A 121 -6.05 7.57 13.91
CA ASN A 121 -6.58 8.52 14.88
C ASN A 121 -7.58 9.48 14.23
N PRO A 122 -8.89 9.18 14.23
CA PRO A 122 -9.90 10.15 13.84
C PRO A 122 -9.99 11.27 14.89
N ILE A 123 -9.86 12.51 14.46
CA ILE A 123 -9.89 13.70 15.33
C ILE A 123 -11.27 14.34 15.23
N PHE A 124 -12.01 14.33 16.34
CA PHE A 124 -13.32 14.97 16.44
C PHE A 124 -13.20 16.28 17.21
N GLN A 125 -13.69 17.37 16.63
CA GLN A 125 -13.77 18.68 17.27
C GLN A 125 -15.21 18.95 17.66
N VAL A 126 -15.45 19.20 18.95
CA VAL A 126 -16.78 19.44 19.51
C VAL A 126 -16.83 20.86 20.04
N GLU A 127 -17.84 21.60 19.61
CA GLU A 127 -18.07 22.99 20.00
C GLU A 127 -19.42 23.10 20.72
N VAL A 128 -19.43 23.82 21.85
CA VAL A 128 -20.67 24.18 22.54
C VAL A 128 -21.06 25.57 22.06
N THR A 129 -22.28 25.70 21.53
CA THR A 129 -22.79 26.96 20.98
C THR A 129 -24.11 27.34 21.64
N ASN A 130 -24.36 28.64 21.73
CA ASN A 130 -25.65 29.20 22.15
C ASN A 130 -26.59 29.49 20.97
N GLN A 131 -26.21 29.10 19.74
CA GLN A 131 -26.90 29.44 18.50
C GLN A 131 -28.37 29.03 18.49
N TRP A 132 -28.69 27.91 19.16
CA TRP A 132 -30.03 27.31 19.15
C TRP A 132 -30.79 27.50 20.46
N LEU A 133 -30.29 28.35 21.38
CA LEU A 133 -30.95 28.54 22.67
C LEU A 133 -32.39 29.05 22.55
N THR A 134 -32.73 29.80 21.51
CA THR A 134 -34.07 30.37 21.33
C THR A 134 -35.06 29.39 20.69
N GLU A 135 -34.60 28.32 20.02
CA GLU A 135 -35.48 27.34 19.36
C GLU A 135 -36.37 26.57 20.35
N VAL A 136 -35.95 26.49 21.63
CA VAL A 136 -36.76 25.90 22.69
C VAL A 136 -38.08 26.67 22.95
N LEU A 137 -38.17 27.92 22.48
CA LEU A 137 -39.36 28.77 22.61
C LEU A 137 -40.37 28.54 21.48
N GLU A 138 -40.00 27.80 20.44
CA GLU A 138 -40.83 27.51 19.27
C GLU A 138 -41.58 26.17 19.38
N ALA A 139 -41.48 25.49 20.53
CA ALA A 139 -42.12 24.20 20.82
C ALA A 139 -43.60 24.33 21.26
#